data_AF-A0A7Z0BKZ4-F1
#
_entry.id   AF-A0A7Z0BKZ4-F1
#
_cell.length_a   1.000
_cell.length_b   1.000
_cell.length_c   1.000
_cell.angle_alpha   90.00
_cell.angle_beta   90.00
_cell.angle_gamma   90.00
#
_symmetry.space_group_name_H-M   'P 1'
#
loop_
_entity.id
_entity.type
_entity.pdbx_description
1 polymer ?
#
loop_
_entity_poly.entity_id
_entity_poly.type
_entity_poly.pdbx_seq_one_letter_code
_entity_poly.pdbx_strand_id
1 'polypeptide(L)'
;MAGSGLVGRPGAGYVHIGMDETGDEEQRRIAAHVEWQKQGAWVVLWGPYTRCFWAFACWPVVPESGVVISAHDPHVLYSEMRYVEREHGFLRWRYGRGRAPRVRDGG
;
A
#
# COMPACT_ATOMS: atom_id res chain seq x y z
N MET A 1 57.30 18.72 -26.12
CA MET A 1 55.84 18.74 -25.89
C MET A 1 55.59 17.81 -24.72
N ALA A 2 55.53 18.33 -23.49
CA ALA A 2 54.31 18.79 -22.80
C ALA A 2 53.28 17.64 -22.67
N GLY A 3 52.82 17.21 -21.49
CA GLY A 3 53.03 17.72 -20.15
C GLY A 3 52.40 16.79 -19.10
N SER A 4 52.83 16.99 -17.87
CA SER A 4 52.32 16.40 -16.63
C SER A 4 50.88 16.80 -16.28
N GLY A 5 50.25 15.99 -15.43
CA GLY A 5 49.12 16.36 -14.55
C GLY A 5 47.77 15.88 -15.09
N LEU A 6 46.92 15.16 -14.36
CA LEU A 6 46.58 15.37 -12.95
C LEU A 6 46.24 14.05 -12.22
N VAL A 7 46.66 14.06 -10.96
CA VAL A 7 46.20 13.29 -9.82
C VAL A 7 44.68 13.13 -9.78
N GLY A 8 44.25 11.89 -9.49
CA GLY A 8 42.94 11.57 -8.91
C GLY A 8 42.96 10.18 -8.30
N ARG A 9 43.44 10.05 -7.05
CA ARG A 9 43.22 8.83 -6.23
C ARG A 9 41.81 8.91 -5.57
N PRO A 10 41.44 7.93 -4.73
CA PRO A 10 40.30 7.03 -4.90
C PRO A 10 39.04 7.50 -4.13
N GLY A 11 37.84 7.12 -4.57
CA GLY A 11 36.65 7.48 -3.80
C GLY A 11 35.36 6.83 -4.28
N ALA A 12 34.85 5.94 -3.44
CA ALA A 12 33.44 5.64 -3.25
C ALA A 12 32.66 5.03 -4.43
N GLY A 13 32.56 3.70 -4.38
CA GLY A 13 31.27 3.03 -4.33
C GLY A 13 30.29 3.34 -5.44
N TYR A 14 30.27 2.50 -6.47
CA TYR A 14 29.00 1.98 -6.93
C TYR A 14 29.01 0.48 -6.62
N VAL A 15 28.62 0.15 -5.39
CA VAL A 15 28.03 -1.16 -5.14
C VAL A 15 26.87 -1.23 -6.13
N HIS A 16 26.94 -2.16 -7.08
CA HIS A 16 25.77 -2.55 -7.84
C HIS A 16 24.74 -3.04 -6.82
N ILE A 17 23.85 -2.15 -6.39
CA ILE A 17 22.61 -2.49 -5.68
C ILE A 17 21.69 -3.10 -6.74
N GLY A 18 22.08 -4.26 -7.25
CA GLY A 18 21.41 -4.97 -8.36
C GLY A 18 20.91 -6.35 -7.95
N MET A 19 20.97 -6.71 -6.67
CA MET A 19 20.37 -7.95 -6.13
C MET A 19 19.06 -7.68 -5.37
N ASP A 20 18.61 -6.42 -5.36
CA ASP A 20 17.49 -5.94 -4.57
C ASP A 20 16.33 -5.40 -5.42
N GLU A 21 16.62 -4.92 -6.62
CA GLU A 21 15.60 -4.45 -7.56
C GLU A 21 14.63 -5.57 -7.96
N THR A 22 15.11 -6.80 -8.10
CA THR A 22 14.25 -7.96 -8.41
C THR A 22 13.29 -8.29 -7.26
N GLY A 23 13.77 -8.19 -6.02
CA GLY A 23 12.95 -8.37 -4.82
C GLY A 23 11.92 -7.24 -4.67
N ASP A 24 12.34 -6.00 -4.86
CA ASP A 24 11.43 -4.84 -4.81
C ASP A 24 10.38 -4.87 -5.94
N GLU A 25 10.73 -5.34 -7.13
CA GLU A 25 9.79 -5.53 -8.24
C GLU A 25 8.73 -6.60 -7.92
N GLU A 26 9.13 -7.67 -7.23
CA GLU A 26 8.21 -8.70 -6.74
C GLU A 26 7.29 -8.13 -5.65
N GLN A 27 7.82 -7.38 -4.69
CA GLN A 27 7.00 -6.75 -3.65
C GLN A 27 6.02 -5.72 -4.24
N ARG A 28 6.42 -4.94 -5.25
CA ARG A 28 5.49 -4.04 -5.96
C ARG A 28 4.36 -4.80 -6.65
N ARG A 29 4.66 -5.94 -7.28
CA ARG A 29 3.63 -6.81 -7.88
C ARG A 29 2.66 -7.38 -6.84
N ILE A 30 3.17 -7.77 -5.68
CA ILE A 30 2.34 -8.21 -4.55
C ILE A 30 1.43 -7.07 -4.08
N ALA A 31 1.97 -5.86 -3.89
CA ALA A 31 1.20 -4.69 -3.49
C ALA A 31 0.04 -4.40 -4.46
N ALA A 32 0.33 -4.38 -5.77
CA ALA A 32 -0.68 -4.19 -6.82
C ALA A 32 -1.73 -5.30 -6.82
N HIS A 33 -1.34 -6.54 -6.55
CA HIS A 33 -2.28 -7.65 -6.44
C HIS A 33 -3.23 -7.50 -5.25
N VAL A 34 -2.72 -7.06 -4.10
CA VAL A 34 -3.54 -6.80 -2.90
C VAL A 34 -4.52 -5.66 -3.15
N GLU A 35 -4.08 -4.57 -3.80
CA GLU A 35 -4.94 -3.47 -4.20
C GLU A 35 -6.08 -3.93 -5.13
N TRP A 36 -5.74 -4.70 -6.17
CA TRP A 36 -6.72 -5.27 -7.09
C TRP A 36 -7.76 -6.14 -6.38
N GLN A 37 -7.33 -7.01 -5.46
CA GLN A 37 -8.23 -7.86 -4.65
C GLN A 37 -9.24 -7.04 -3.84
N LYS A 38 -8.84 -5.85 -3.39
CA LYS A 38 -9.68 -4.97 -2.56
C LYS A 38 -10.59 -4.05 -3.38
N GLN A 39 -10.60 -4.19 -4.71
CA GLN A 39 -11.52 -3.53 -5.63
C GLN A 39 -11.54 -2.00 -5.43
N GLY A 40 -10.36 -1.39 -5.31
CA GLY A 40 -10.20 0.06 -5.16
C GLY A 40 -10.64 0.63 -3.80
N ALA A 41 -10.96 -0.22 -2.82
CA ALA A 41 -11.24 0.25 -1.45
C ALA A 41 -9.97 0.72 -0.72
N TRP A 42 -8.81 0.27 -1.19
CA TRP A 42 -7.50 0.57 -0.62
C TRP A 42 -6.52 0.85 -1.75
N VAL A 43 -5.59 1.77 -1.51
CA VAL A 43 -4.38 1.97 -2.33
C VAL A 43 -3.21 1.34 -1.60
N VAL A 44 -2.43 0.47 -2.27
CA VAL A 44 -1.34 -0.28 -1.64
C VAL A 44 -0.02 -0.03 -2.34
N LEU A 45 1.01 0.35 -1.57
CA LEU A 45 2.33 0.71 -2.08
C LEU A 45 3.43 -0.07 -1.35
N TRP A 46 4.45 -0.51 -2.09
CA TRP A 46 5.70 -1.01 -1.50
C TRP A 46 6.68 0.14 -1.33
N GLY A 47 7.17 0.33 -0.10
CA GLY A 47 8.21 1.31 0.22
C GLY A 47 9.60 0.67 0.22
N PRO A 48 10.41 0.78 -0.86
CA PRO A 48 11.71 0.10 -0.95
C PRO A 48 12.69 0.57 0.14
N TYR A 49 12.59 1.84 0.57
CA TYR A 49 13.40 2.37 1.67
C TYR A 49 13.01 1.81 3.04
N THR A 50 11.71 1.61 3.29
CA THR A 50 11.19 1.14 4.59
C THR A 50 11.05 -0.37 4.67
N ARG A 51 11.09 -1.06 3.53
CA ARG A 51 10.76 -2.49 3.39
C ARG A 51 9.40 -2.83 3.97
N CYS A 52 8.45 -1.92 3.82
CA CYS A 52 7.07 -2.07 4.27
C CYS A 52 6.10 -1.88 3.12
N PHE A 53 5.02 -2.64 3.18
CA PHE A 53 3.79 -2.33 2.49
C PHE A 53 3.03 -1.25 3.25
N TRP A 54 2.45 -0.32 2.51
CA TRP A 54 1.61 0.75 3.00
C TRP A 54 0.25 0.62 2.35
N ALA A 55 -0.82 0.64 3.14
CA ALA A 55 -2.19 0.62 2.65
C ALA A 55 -2.96 1.84 3.15
N PHE A 56 -3.57 2.56 2.22
CA PHE A 56 -4.34 3.77 2.46
C PHE A 56 -5.81 3.50 2.14
N ALA A 57 -6.72 3.78 3.07
CA ALA A 57 -8.14 3.57 2.85
C ALA A 57 -8.72 4.66 1.95
N CYS A 58 -9.41 4.27 0.87
CA CYS A 58 -10.06 5.18 -0.09
C CYS A 58 -11.58 5.10 -0.01
N TRP A 59 -12.13 4.90 1.19
CA TRP A 59 -13.56 4.69 1.37
C TRP A 59 -14.36 5.99 1.20
N PRO A 60 -15.49 5.96 0.46
CA PRO A 60 -16.33 7.16 0.27
C PRO A 60 -17.06 7.59 1.55
N VAL A 61 -17.24 6.68 2.50
CA VAL A 61 -17.52 7.03 3.90
C VAL A 61 -16.16 7.23 4.55
N VAL A 62 -15.58 8.40 4.34
CA VAL A 62 -14.30 8.74 4.95
C VAL A 62 -14.56 8.86 6.47
N PRO A 63 -13.94 8.03 7.33
CA PRO A 63 -13.92 8.32 8.77
C PRO A 63 -13.29 9.70 9.00
N GLU A 64 -13.63 10.39 10.10
CA GLU A 64 -13.16 11.77 10.37
C GLU A 64 -11.63 11.94 10.24
N SER A 65 -10.88 10.86 10.45
CA SER A 65 -9.46 10.72 10.14
C SER A 65 -9.25 9.65 9.07
N GLY A 66 -8.48 9.96 8.02
CA GLY A 66 -8.06 8.95 7.03
C GLY A 66 -7.32 7.79 7.69
N VAL A 67 -7.54 6.56 7.21
CA VAL A 67 -6.91 5.36 7.77
C VAL A 67 -5.72 4.92 6.93
N VAL A 68 -4.59 4.73 7.60
CA VAL A 68 -3.33 4.26 7.01
C VAL A 68 -2.78 3.15 7.88
N ILE A 69 -2.35 2.07 7.26
CA ILE A 69 -1.69 0.94 7.93
C ILE A 69 -0.42 0.56 7.17
N SER A 70 0.57 0.02 7.88
CA SER A 70 1.79 -0.50 7.27
C SER A 70 2.20 -1.82 7.89
N ALA A 71 2.80 -2.69 7.08
CA ALA A 71 3.30 -3.99 7.52
C ALA A 71 4.46 -4.45 6.63
N HIS A 72 5.40 -5.18 7.21
CA HIS A 72 6.51 -5.79 6.46
C HIS A 72 6.07 -7.00 5.62
N ASP A 73 5.02 -7.70 6.07
CA ASP A 73 4.52 -8.92 5.45
C ASP A 73 3.15 -8.68 4.80
N PRO A 74 2.92 -9.19 3.58
CA PRO A 74 1.67 -8.96 2.85
C PRO A 74 0.47 -9.68 3.46
N HIS A 75 0.64 -10.81 4.14
CA HIS A 75 -0.44 -11.51 4.84
C HIS A 75 -0.85 -10.78 6.13
N VAL A 76 0.13 -10.22 6.83
CA VAL A 76 -0.13 -9.33 7.98
C VAL A 76 -0.89 -8.10 7.50
N LEU A 77 -0.43 -7.44 6.42
CA LEU A 77 -1.14 -6.31 5.83
C LEU A 77 -2.59 -6.66 5.49
N TYR A 78 -2.82 -7.80 4.85
CA TYR A 78 -4.16 -8.23 4.47
C TYR A 78 -5.08 -8.47 5.68
N SER A 79 -4.54 -9.05 6.74
CA SER A 79 -5.25 -9.29 8.00
C SER A 79 -5.66 -7.98 8.68
N GLU A 80 -4.74 -7.03 8.74
CA GLU A 80 -4.99 -5.69 9.29
C GLU A 80 -6.04 -4.93 8.45
N MET A 81 -5.94 -4.96 7.12
CA MET A 81 -6.95 -4.36 6.23
C MET A 81 -8.35 -4.91 6.54
N ARG A 82 -8.48 -6.24 6.71
CA ARG A 82 -9.76 -6.91 7.05
C ARG A 82 -10.27 -6.54 8.44
N TYR A 83 -9.37 -6.28 9.39
CA TYR A 83 -9.73 -5.86 10.74
C TYR A 83 -10.28 -4.43 10.71
N VAL A 84 -9.54 -3.50 10.11
CA VAL A 84 -9.94 -2.09 9.98
C VAL A 84 -11.24 -1.94 9.17
N GLU A 85 -11.42 -2.71 8.10
CA GLU A 85 -12.66 -2.76 7.32
C GLU A 85 -13.90 -3.12 8.18
N ARG A 86 -13.71 -3.97 9.19
CA ARG A 86 -14.76 -4.35 10.14
C ARG A 86 -14.99 -3.28 11.19
N GLU A 87 -13.91 -2.76 11.78
CA GLU A 87 -13.97 -1.75 12.84
C GLU A 87 -14.68 -0.47 12.38
N HIS A 88 -14.34 0.02 11.18
CA HIS A 88 -14.94 1.23 10.62
C HIS A 88 -16.26 1.00 9.88
N GLY A 89 -16.78 -0.23 9.90
CA GLY A 89 -18.08 -0.54 9.28
C GLY A 89 -18.11 -0.39 7.75
N PHE A 90 -16.96 -0.37 7.07
CA PHE A 90 -16.90 -0.31 5.61
C PHE A 90 -17.66 -1.46 4.94
N LEU A 91 -17.55 -2.67 5.47
CA LEU A 91 -18.32 -3.82 4.99
C LEU A 91 -19.84 -3.63 5.16
N ARG A 92 -20.26 -2.99 6.25
CA ARG A 92 -21.68 -2.66 6.48
C ARG A 92 -22.16 -1.59 5.50
N TRP A 93 -21.33 -0.62 5.13
CA TRP A 93 -21.68 0.33 4.07
C TRP A 93 -21.75 -0.33 2.69
N ARG A 94 -20.74 -1.13 2.33
CA ARG A 94 -20.61 -1.78 1.01
C ARG A 94 -21.69 -2.83 0.76
N TYR A 95 -22.03 -3.63 1.76
CA TYR A 95 -22.98 -4.75 1.63
C TYR A 95 -24.33 -4.52 2.33
N GLY A 96 -24.45 -3.52 3.20
CA GLY A 96 -25.67 -3.26 3.99
C GLY A 96 -26.78 -2.51 3.26
N ARG A 97 -26.62 -2.15 1.97
CA ARG A 97 -27.67 -1.51 1.15
C ARG A 97 -28.91 -2.38 0.91
N GLY A 98 -28.98 -3.60 1.44
CA GLY A 98 -30.16 -4.48 1.33
C GLY A 98 -31.23 -4.29 2.41
N ARG A 99 -31.01 -3.48 3.45
CA ARG A 99 -31.99 -3.26 4.52
C ARG A 99 -32.32 -1.77 4.70
N ALA A 100 -32.73 -1.12 3.61
CA ALA A 100 -33.55 0.07 3.76
C ALA A 100 -34.81 -0.33 4.58
N PRO A 101 -35.22 0.45 5.59
CA PRO A 101 -36.55 0.26 6.16
C PRO A 101 -37.52 0.41 5.00
N ARG A 102 -38.33 -0.61 4.73
CA ARG A 102 -39.52 -0.41 3.91
C ARG A 102 -40.34 0.63 4.65
N VAL A 103 -40.29 1.88 4.19
CA VAL A 103 -41.27 2.90 4.57
C VAL A 103 -42.60 2.28 4.17
N ARG A 104 -43.35 1.87 5.18
CA ARG A 104 -44.69 1.36 5.02
C ARG A 104 -45.54 2.59 4.76
N ASP A 105 -45.59 3.02 3.50
CA ASP A 105 -46.61 3.96 3.03
C ASP A 105 -47.95 3.28 3.31
N GLY A 106 -48.67 3.83 4.28
CA GLY A 106 -49.98 3.38 4.68
C GLY A 106 -50.99 4.48 4.42
N GLY A 107 -52.07 4.10 3.72
CA GLY A 107 -53.43 4.61 3.89
C GLY A 107 -53.75 5.91 3.18
#